data_AF-A0A3B9YZK5-F1
#
_entry.id   AF-A0A3B9YZK5-F1
#
_cell.length_a   1.000
_cell.length_b   1.000
_cell.length_c   1.000
_cell.angle_alpha   90.00
_cell.angle_beta   90.00
_cell.angle_gamma   90.00
#
_symmetry.space_group_name_H-M   'P 1'
#
loop_
_entity.id
_entity.type
_entity.pdbx_description
1 polymer ?
#
loop_
_entity_poly.entity_id
_entity_poly.type
_entity_poly.pdbx_seq_one_letter_code
_entity_poly.pdbx_strand_id
1 'polypeptide(L)'
;MGSSFATYATWWIRQAISRAIADQSRTIRLPVHIVEKLTKLRNVMPRLEQELGRAPNLDEIAEAAGMSSERVHEIMIACRGTLSLETPIGEDGDASLGDFVADREIEDPVDTAARNILRKEVHGILSELSDRERRILELRYGLGLRDPLTLQEIGVEVGLTRERVRQIECEALDKLRLAVRSQNLRELLV
;
A
#
# COMPACT_ATOMS: atom_id res chain seq x y z
N MET A 1 55.38 -5.59 25.03
CA MET A 1 54.83 -4.50 25.86
C MET A 1 53.33 -4.42 25.58
N GLY A 2 52.50 -4.66 26.60
CA GLY A 2 51.04 -4.65 26.45
C GLY A 2 50.49 -3.22 26.43
N SER A 3 49.50 -2.96 25.57
CA SER A 3 48.75 -1.71 25.58
C SER A 3 47.91 -1.57 26.85
N SER A 4 47.72 -0.34 27.34
CA SER A 4 46.86 -0.08 28.49
C SER A 4 45.42 -0.49 28.18
N PHE A 5 44.75 -1.13 29.14
CA PHE A 5 43.34 -1.53 29.04
C PHE A 5 42.45 -0.34 28.61
N ALA A 6 42.70 0.85 29.14
CA ALA A 6 41.95 2.06 28.80
C ALA A 6 42.04 2.40 27.29
N THR A 7 43.20 2.23 26.69
CA THR A 7 43.43 2.50 25.25
C THR A 7 42.65 1.52 24.38
N TYR A 8 42.61 0.24 24.76
CA TYR A 8 41.84 -0.77 24.04
C TYR A 8 40.33 -0.61 24.26
N ALA A 9 39.91 -0.46 25.51
CA ALA A 9 38.50 -0.36 25.89
C ALA A 9 37.80 0.86 25.26
N THR A 10 38.49 2.00 25.15
CA THR A 10 37.91 3.22 24.57
C THR A 10 37.42 3.00 23.13
N TRP A 11 38.18 2.25 22.33
CA TRP A 11 37.79 1.95 20.94
C TRP A 11 36.51 1.10 20.90
N TRP A 12 36.43 0.05 21.72
CA TRP A 12 35.25 -0.82 21.79
C TRP A 12 34.02 -0.12 22.34
N ILE A 13 34.18 0.71 23.37
CA ILE A 13 33.07 1.50 23.93
C ILE A 13 32.53 2.46 22.87
N ARG A 14 33.41 3.20 22.18
CA ARG A 14 32.99 4.12 21.12
C ARG A 14 32.31 3.39 19.97
N GLN A 15 32.87 2.25 19.53
CA GLN A 15 32.30 1.45 18.45
C GLN A 15 30.90 0.91 18.81
N ALA A 16 30.74 0.39 20.03
CA ALA A 16 29.47 -0.14 20.50
C ALA A 16 28.39 0.95 20.57
N ILE A 17 28.73 2.13 21.12
CA ILE A 17 27.81 3.27 21.21
C ILE A 17 27.44 3.77 19.80
N SER A 18 28.41 4.00 18.92
CA SER A 18 28.15 4.47 17.56
C SER A 18 27.26 3.50 16.78
N ARG A 19 27.49 2.19 16.94
CA ARG A 19 26.65 1.16 16.32
C ARG A 19 25.24 1.15 16.89
N ALA A 20 25.09 1.22 18.22
CA ALA A 20 23.78 1.27 18.86
C ALA A 20 22.98 2.50 18.41
N ILE A 21 23.63 3.67 18.30
CA ILE A 21 23.00 4.89 17.76
C ILE A 21 22.57 4.67 16.31
N ALA A 22 23.43 4.11 15.45
CA ALA A 22 23.09 3.87 14.05
C ALA A 22 21.91 2.89 13.87
N ASP A 23 21.82 1.87 14.72
CA ASP A 23 20.79 0.83 14.63
C ASP A 23 19.47 1.20 15.33
N GLN A 24 19.47 2.03 16.38
CA GLN A 24 18.31 2.24 17.26
C GLN A 24 17.78 3.68 17.33
N SER A 25 18.52 4.69 16.85
CA SER A 25 18.13 6.10 17.07
C SER A 25 16.94 6.59 16.23
N ARG A 26 16.51 5.83 15.22
CA ARG A 26 15.48 6.25 14.28
C ARG A 26 14.24 5.39 14.39
N THR A 27 13.08 6.03 14.27
CA THR A 27 11.77 5.37 14.19
C THR A 27 11.70 4.37 13.05
N ILE A 28 12.29 4.71 11.90
CA ILE A 28 12.48 3.80 10.77
C ILE A 28 13.95 3.43 10.70
N ARG A 29 14.26 2.15 10.91
CA ARG A 29 15.63 1.64 10.93
C ARG A 29 16.28 1.78 9.55
N LEU A 30 17.46 2.41 9.49
CA LEU A 30 18.28 2.50 8.28
C LEU A 30 19.49 1.57 8.37
N PRO A 31 19.94 0.95 7.27
CA PRO A 31 21.20 0.20 7.25
C PRO A 31 22.41 1.10 7.53
N VAL A 32 23.43 0.55 8.23
CA VAL A 32 24.63 1.28 8.66
C VAL A 32 25.33 2.00 7.50
N HIS A 33 25.50 1.35 6.34
CA HIS A 33 26.15 1.96 5.17
C HIS A 33 25.38 3.17 4.60
N ILE A 34 24.07 3.28 4.83
CA ILE A 34 23.28 4.47 4.46
C ILE A 34 23.53 5.59 5.48
N VAL A 35 23.63 5.26 6.76
CA VAL A 35 23.95 6.22 7.83
C VAL A 35 25.37 6.80 7.66
N GLU A 36 26.34 5.98 7.26
CA GLU A 36 27.69 6.43 6.92
C GLU A 36 27.68 7.42 5.75
N LYS A 37 26.93 7.10 4.68
CA LYS A 37 26.75 8.00 3.53
C LYS A 37 26.07 9.31 3.93
N LEU A 38 25.03 9.26 4.77
CA LEU A 38 24.39 10.46 5.30
C LEU A 38 25.37 11.32 6.11
N THR A 39 26.21 10.69 6.93
CA THR A 39 27.22 11.40 7.73
C THR A 39 28.24 12.08 6.83
N LYS A 40 28.64 11.42 5.72
CA LYS A 40 29.48 12.04 4.69
C LYS A 40 28.81 13.27 4.08
N LEU A 41 27.54 13.16 3.68
CA LEU A 41 26.77 14.29 3.13
C LEU A 41 26.66 15.45 4.13
N ARG A 42 26.38 15.15 5.40
CA ARG A 42 26.31 16.16 6.48
C ARG A 42 27.63 16.90 6.73
N ASN A 43 28.76 16.30 6.41
CA ASN A 43 30.07 16.96 6.51
C ASN A 43 30.41 17.77 5.25
N VAL A 44 29.98 17.30 4.07
CA VAL A 44 30.24 17.95 2.78
C VAL A 44 29.38 19.20 2.59
N MET A 45 28.09 19.16 2.98
CA MET A 45 27.16 20.27 2.75
C MET A 45 27.62 21.60 3.40
N PRO A 46 27.95 21.67 4.72
CA PRO A 46 28.38 22.92 5.34
C PRO A 46 29.70 23.45 4.77
N ARG A 47 30.59 22.54 4.36
CA ARG A 47 31.84 22.90 3.69
C ARG A 47 31.58 23.56 2.34
N LEU A 48 30.70 23.00 1.52
CA LEU A 48 30.30 23.59 0.24
C LEU A 48 29.56 24.91 0.43
N GLU A 49 28.70 25.02 1.44
CA GLU A 49 28.03 26.29 1.77
C GLU A 49 29.02 27.40 2.08
N GLN A 50 30.09 27.08 2.84
CA GLN A 50 31.15 28.03 3.15
C GLN A 50 31.99 28.39 1.92
N GLU A 51 32.32 27.42 1.07
CA GLU A 51 33.13 27.65 -0.14
C GLU A 51 32.35 28.42 -1.23
N LEU A 52 31.04 28.17 -1.36
CA LEU A 52 30.19 28.79 -2.41
C LEU A 52 29.48 30.07 -1.95
N GLY A 53 29.38 30.30 -0.63
CA GLY A 53 28.61 31.41 -0.06
C GLY A 53 27.09 31.31 -0.28
N ARG A 54 26.60 30.13 -0.70
CA ARG A 54 25.19 29.82 -0.95
C ARG A 54 24.92 28.34 -0.67
N ALA A 55 23.64 27.96 -0.57
CA ALA A 55 23.25 26.56 -0.51
C ALA A 55 23.72 25.81 -1.78
N PRO A 56 24.39 24.64 -1.63
CA PRO A 56 24.86 23.84 -2.76
C PRO A 56 23.70 23.10 -3.44
N ASN A 57 23.81 22.91 -4.75
CA ASN A 57 22.86 22.11 -5.52
C ASN A 57 23.15 20.60 -5.35
N LEU A 58 22.18 19.75 -5.69
CA LEU A 58 22.31 18.29 -5.61
C LEU A 58 23.50 17.75 -6.39
N ASP A 59 23.77 18.29 -7.58
CA ASP A 59 24.89 17.85 -8.42
C ASP A 59 26.25 18.24 -7.79
N GLU A 60 26.35 19.42 -7.18
CA GLU A 60 27.57 19.90 -6.49
C GLU A 60 27.86 19.03 -5.26
N ILE A 61 26.81 18.67 -4.51
CA ILE A 61 26.90 17.75 -3.36
C ILE A 61 27.33 16.37 -3.84
N ALA A 62 26.77 15.89 -4.96
CA ALA A 62 27.06 14.58 -5.52
C ALA A 62 28.51 14.46 -5.98
N GLU A 63 29.03 15.48 -6.67
CA GLU A 63 30.42 15.57 -7.09
C GLU A 63 31.37 15.55 -5.88
N ALA A 64 31.13 16.41 -4.90
CA ALA A 64 31.96 16.47 -3.68
C ALA A 64 31.87 15.20 -2.82
N ALA A 65 30.72 14.51 -2.84
CA ALA A 65 30.54 13.25 -2.14
C ALA A 65 31.03 12.02 -2.93
N GLY A 66 31.34 12.17 -4.23
CA GLY A 66 31.73 11.08 -5.12
C GLY A 66 30.61 10.08 -5.37
N MET A 67 29.38 10.56 -5.58
CA MET A 67 28.17 9.76 -5.78
C MET A 67 27.35 10.32 -6.96
N SER A 68 26.36 9.57 -7.47
CA SER A 68 25.40 10.15 -8.41
C SER A 68 24.39 11.07 -7.70
N SER A 69 23.90 12.09 -8.39
CA SER A 69 22.89 13.02 -7.84
C SER A 69 21.58 12.33 -7.49
N GLU A 70 21.16 11.36 -8.29
CA GLU A 70 20.04 10.45 -7.98
C GLU A 70 20.23 9.77 -6.62
N ARG A 71 21.43 9.24 -6.37
CA ARG A 71 21.71 8.53 -5.12
C ARG A 71 21.75 9.47 -3.92
N VAL A 72 22.25 10.69 -4.09
CA VAL A 72 22.18 11.73 -3.05
C VAL A 72 20.74 12.08 -2.74
N HIS A 73 19.91 12.26 -3.77
CA HIS A 73 18.48 12.56 -3.63
C HIS A 73 17.73 11.45 -2.88
N GLU A 74 17.93 10.19 -3.26
CA GLU A 74 17.35 9.03 -2.56
C GLU A 74 17.74 9.01 -1.07
N ILE A 75 19.03 9.21 -0.77
CA ILE A 75 19.52 9.21 0.61
C ILE A 75 18.88 10.36 1.39
N MET A 76 18.78 11.55 0.81
CA MET A 76 18.17 12.69 1.48
C MET A 76 16.69 12.47 1.78
N ILE A 77 15.94 11.82 0.88
CA ILE A 77 14.54 11.44 1.12
C ILE A 77 14.45 10.39 2.24
N ALA A 78 15.21 9.30 2.15
CA ALA A 78 15.19 8.23 3.13
C ALA A 78 15.62 8.68 4.53
N CYS A 79 16.42 9.75 4.62
CA CYS A 79 16.91 10.28 5.87
C CYS A 79 16.01 11.36 6.50
N ARG A 80 14.91 11.77 5.84
CA ARG A 80 13.91 12.65 6.44
C ARG A 80 13.36 12.00 7.72
N GLY A 81 13.30 12.77 8.80
CA GLY A 81 12.75 12.31 10.06
C GLY A 81 11.24 12.10 9.95
N THR A 82 10.68 11.26 10.82
CA THR A 82 9.23 11.22 11.01
C THR A 82 8.79 12.48 11.75
N LEU A 83 7.66 13.04 11.35
CA LEU A 83 7.01 14.12 12.08
C LEU A 83 6.01 13.53 13.07
N SER A 84 5.81 14.21 14.20
CA SER A 84 4.77 13.80 15.15
C SER A 84 3.40 14.15 14.57
N LEU A 85 2.43 13.25 14.68
CA LEU A 85 1.03 13.57 14.34
C LEU A 85 0.43 14.58 15.31
N GLU A 86 0.94 14.65 16.53
CA GLU A 86 0.58 15.65 17.55
C GLU A 86 1.20 17.04 17.29
N THR A 87 1.91 17.23 16.16
CA THR A 87 2.47 18.54 15.84
C THR A 87 1.31 19.53 15.61
N PRO A 88 1.19 20.61 16.40
CA PRO A 88 0.10 21.56 16.24
C PRO A 88 0.20 22.29 14.89
N ILE A 89 -0.95 22.56 14.28
CA ILE A 89 -1.09 23.29 13.03
C ILE A 89 -1.92 24.56 13.29
N GLY A 90 -1.44 25.69 12.77
CA GLY A 90 -2.08 27.00 12.94
C GLY A 90 -1.64 27.72 14.21
N GLU A 91 -2.13 28.96 14.40
CA GLU A 91 -1.78 29.81 15.54
C GLU A 91 -2.56 29.44 16.82
N ASP A 92 -3.77 28.89 16.66
CA ASP A 92 -4.68 28.59 17.77
C ASP A 92 -4.35 27.26 18.49
N GLY A 93 -3.55 26.38 17.88
CA GLY A 93 -3.09 25.13 18.50
C GLY A 93 -4.15 24.04 18.71
N ASP A 94 -5.40 24.30 18.29
CA ASP A 94 -6.54 23.38 18.44
C ASP A 94 -6.52 22.20 17.45
N ALA A 95 -5.73 22.28 16.38
CA ALA A 95 -5.62 21.24 15.37
C ALA A 95 -4.22 20.64 15.34
N SER A 96 -4.15 19.31 15.22
CA SER A 96 -2.91 18.54 15.08
C SER A 96 -2.70 18.12 13.61
N LEU A 97 -1.46 17.77 13.25
CA LEU A 97 -1.16 17.19 11.93
C LEU A 97 -1.96 15.91 11.66
N GLY A 98 -2.24 15.13 12.71
CA GLY A 98 -3.04 13.92 12.63
C GLY A 98 -4.47 14.15 12.13
N ASP A 99 -5.07 15.28 12.49
CA ASP A 99 -6.46 15.61 12.12
C ASP A 99 -6.67 15.82 10.61
N PHE A 100 -5.57 16.04 9.86
CA PHE A 100 -5.59 16.20 8.41
C PHE A 100 -5.20 14.93 7.64
N VAL A 101 -4.81 13.86 8.34
CA VAL A 101 -4.47 12.59 7.70
C VAL A 101 -5.76 11.79 7.47
N ALA A 102 -6.30 11.87 6.25
CA ALA A 102 -7.44 11.08 5.86
C ALA A 102 -7.11 9.58 5.84
N ASP A 103 -8.00 8.77 6.41
CA ASP A 103 -7.96 7.32 6.25
C ASP A 103 -8.37 6.96 4.81
N ARG A 104 -7.51 6.20 4.13
CA ARG A 104 -7.73 5.76 2.74
C ARG A 104 -8.26 4.33 2.64
N GLU A 105 -8.29 3.60 3.76
CA GLU A 105 -8.79 2.23 3.80
C GLU A 105 -10.30 2.18 4.08
N ILE A 106 -10.87 3.25 4.64
CA ILE A 106 -12.31 3.38 4.85
C ILE A 106 -12.99 3.50 3.48
N GLU A 107 -13.86 2.54 3.17
CA GLU A 107 -14.74 2.62 2.01
C GLU A 107 -15.71 3.80 2.14
N ASP A 108 -15.94 4.51 1.05
CA ASP A 108 -16.93 5.57 1.02
C ASP A 108 -18.31 4.99 1.36
N PRO A 109 -19.05 5.53 2.35
CA PRO A 109 -20.38 5.06 2.68
C PRO A 109 -21.34 5.08 1.48
N VAL A 110 -21.14 5.99 0.52
CA VAL A 110 -21.90 6.03 -0.74
C VAL A 110 -21.60 4.80 -1.58
N ASP A 111 -20.34 4.41 -1.72
CA ASP A 111 -19.93 3.20 -2.44
C ASP A 111 -20.46 1.94 -1.75
N THR A 112 -20.35 1.86 -0.42
CA THR A 112 -20.89 0.73 0.33
C THR A 112 -22.42 0.62 0.17
N ALA A 113 -23.14 1.75 0.20
CA ALA A 113 -24.58 1.78 -0.04
C ALA A 113 -24.93 1.35 -1.47
N ALA A 114 -24.22 1.87 -2.48
CA ALA A 114 -24.40 1.51 -3.89
C ALA A 114 -24.18 0.01 -4.12
N ARG A 115 -23.11 -0.57 -3.56
CA ARG A 115 -22.86 -2.03 -3.63
C ARG A 115 -23.94 -2.85 -2.95
N ASN A 116 -24.47 -2.39 -1.82
CA ASN A 116 -25.56 -3.07 -1.13
C ASN A 116 -26.87 -3.04 -1.95
N ILE A 117 -27.16 -1.91 -2.61
CA ILE A 117 -28.30 -1.80 -3.52
C ILE A 117 -28.10 -2.76 -4.71
N LEU A 118 -26.93 -2.71 -5.36
CA LEU A 118 -26.60 -3.60 -6.47
C LEU A 118 -26.74 -5.08 -6.08
N ARG A 119 -26.26 -5.46 -4.89
CA ARG A 119 -26.37 -6.83 -4.39
C ARG A 119 -27.83 -7.26 -4.19
N LYS A 120 -28.70 -6.37 -3.70
CA LYS A 120 -30.14 -6.65 -3.54
C LYS A 120 -30.82 -6.83 -4.89
N GLU A 121 -30.53 -5.96 -5.86
CA GLU A 121 -31.07 -6.05 -7.22
C GLU A 121 -30.62 -7.35 -7.90
N VAL A 122 -29.32 -7.67 -7.86
CA VAL A 122 -28.80 -8.92 -8.41
C VAL A 122 -29.48 -10.14 -7.77
N HIS A 123 -29.68 -10.13 -6.44
CA HIS A 123 -30.39 -11.21 -5.75
C HIS A 123 -31.87 -11.29 -6.18
N GLY A 124 -32.53 -10.15 -6.41
CA GLY A 124 -33.88 -10.07 -6.94
C GLY A 124 -34.00 -10.73 -8.31
N ILE A 125 -33.13 -10.40 -9.26
CA ILE A 125 -33.17 -10.98 -10.61
C ILE A 125 -32.82 -12.47 -10.59
N LEU A 126 -31.83 -12.87 -9.78
CA LEU A 126 -31.48 -14.29 -9.60
C LEU A 126 -32.63 -15.09 -9.00
N SER A 127 -33.57 -14.45 -8.30
CA SER A 127 -34.76 -15.12 -7.75
C SER A 127 -35.73 -15.60 -8.85
N GLU A 128 -35.70 -15.00 -10.05
CA GLU A 128 -36.54 -15.39 -11.20
C GLU A 128 -36.02 -16.65 -11.90
N LEU A 129 -34.76 -17.02 -11.70
CA LEU A 129 -34.17 -18.24 -12.23
C LEU A 129 -34.60 -19.47 -11.42
N SER A 130 -34.56 -20.63 -12.06
CA SER A 130 -34.74 -21.90 -11.34
C SER A 130 -33.61 -22.12 -10.34
N ASP A 131 -33.87 -22.86 -9.26
CA ASP A 131 -32.86 -23.11 -8.21
C ASP A 131 -31.58 -23.74 -8.76
N ARG A 132 -31.68 -24.54 -9.82
CA ARG A 132 -30.54 -25.18 -10.48
C ARG A 132 -29.70 -24.18 -11.28
N GLU A 133 -30.34 -23.26 -12.00
CA GLU A 133 -29.67 -22.18 -12.74
C GLU A 133 -29.00 -21.19 -11.78
N ARG A 134 -29.73 -20.76 -10.74
CA ARG A 134 -29.21 -19.89 -9.68
C ARG A 134 -27.97 -20.50 -9.02
N ARG A 135 -28.04 -21.78 -8.62
CA ARG A 135 -26.91 -22.47 -7.98
C ARG A 135 -25.67 -22.54 -8.88
N ILE A 136 -25.85 -22.80 -10.18
CA ILE A 136 -24.73 -22.84 -11.14
C ILE A 136 -24.09 -21.45 -11.26
N LEU A 137 -24.87 -20.37 -11.35
CA LEU A 137 -24.34 -19.01 -11.42
C LEU A 137 -23.68 -18.54 -10.11
N GLU A 138 -24.26 -18.89 -8.95
CA GLU A 138 -23.67 -18.59 -7.65
C GLU A 138 -22.28 -19.22 -7.51
N LEU A 139 -22.14 -20.50 -7.87
CA LEU A 139 -20.86 -21.20 -7.84
C LEU A 139 -19.88 -20.68 -8.90
N ARG A 140 -20.38 -20.27 -10.07
CA ARG A 140 -19.53 -19.78 -11.17
C ARG A 140 -18.92 -18.41 -10.90
N TYR A 141 -19.71 -17.50 -10.31
CA TYR A 141 -19.33 -16.11 -10.09
C TYR A 141 -19.01 -15.79 -8.62
N GLY A 142 -19.09 -16.79 -7.72
CA GLY A 142 -18.79 -16.60 -6.30
C GLY A 142 -19.82 -15.74 -5.55
N LEU A 143 -21.06 -15.71 -6.03
CA LEU A 143 -22.13 -14.90 -5.43
C LEU A 143 -22.55 -15.56 -4.12
N GLY A 144 -22.18 -14.96 -2.98
CA GLY A 144 -22.53 -15.48 -1.65
C GLY A 144 -21.35 -16.00 -0.80
N LEU A 145 -20.14 -15.47 -1.00
CA LEU A 145 -18.94 -15.70 -0.15
C LEU A 145 -18.17 -17.00 -0.45
N ARG A 146 -18.11 -17.42 -1.71
CA ARG A 146 -17.21 -18.49 -2.17
C ARG A 146 -16.36 -18.00 -3.33
N ASP A 147 -15.17 -18.59 -3.48
CA ASP A 147 -14.36 -18.38 -4.68
C ASP A 147 -15.08 -18.91 -5.92
N PRO A 148 -14.94 -18.24 -7.08
CA PRO A 148 -15.55 -18.69 -8.33
C PRO A 148 -14.96 -20.04 -8.77
N LEU A 149 -15.83 -20.98 -9.12
CA LEU A 149 -15.46 -22.31 -9.56
C LEU A 149 -15.39 -22.43 -11.09
N THR A 150 -14.58 -23.37 -11.57
CA THR A 150 -14.53 -23.75 -12.98
C THR A 150 -15.76 -24.59 -13.37
N LEU A 151 -16.14 -24.59 -14.65
CA LEU A 151 -17.26 -25.41 -15.15
C LEU A 151 -17.11 -26.90 -14.84
N GLN A 152 -15.86 -27.38 -14.75
CA GLN A 152 -15.58 -28.76 -14.42
C GLN A 152 -15.83 -29.04 -12.93
N GLU A 153 -15.37 -28.17 -12.03
CA GLU A 153 -15.60 -28.28 -10.59
C GLU A 153 -17.09 -28.17 -10.25
N ILE A 154 -17.81 -27.25 -10.89
CA ILE A 154 -19.27 -27.13 -10.76
C ILE A 154 -19.96 -28.40 -11.25
N GLY A 155 -19.49 -28.99 -12.36
CA GLY A 155 -20.02 -30.26 -12.87
C GLY A 155 -19.88 -31.40 -11.87
N VAL A 156 -18.74 -31.48 -11.16
CA VAL A 156 -18.52 -32.45 -10.10
C VAL A 156 -19.46 -32.20 -8.91
N GLU A 157 -19.62 -30.96 -8.47
CA GLU A 157 -20.48 -30.61 -7.32
C GLU A 157 -21.98 -30.86 -7.59
N VAL A 158 -22.44 -30.58 -8.82
CA VAL A 158 -23.87 -30.65 -9.21
C VAL A 158 -24.22 -31.98 -9.90
N GLY A 159 -23.25 -32.88 -10.11
CA GLY A 159 -23.44 -34.17 -10.77
C GLY A 159 -23.78 -34.06 -12.26
N LEU A 160 -23.17 -33.09 -12.95
CA LEU A 160 -23.38 -32.81 -14.37
C LEU A 160 -22.07 -32.86 -15.17
N THR A 161 -22.17 -33.13 -16.46
CA THR A 161 -21.02 -32.97 -17.35
C THR A 161 -20.67 -31.50 -17.51
N ARG A 162 -19.38 -31.19 -17.73
CA ARG A 162 -18.90 -29.83 -18.00
C ARG A 162 -19.72 -29.12 -19.08
N GLU A 163 -20.01 -29.82 -20.18
CA GLU A 163 -20.78 -29.24 -21.29
C GLU A 163 -22.23 -28.96 -20.90
N ARG A 164 -22.84 -29.80 -20.06
CA ARG A 164 -24.20 -29.55 -19.57
C ARG A 164 -24.25 -28.34 -18.65
N VAL A 165 -23.24 -28.13 -17.80
CA VAL A 165 -23.12 -26.92 -16.98
C VAL A 165 -23.00 -25.68 -17.86
N ARG A 166 -22.18 -25.73 -18.92
CA ARG A 166 -22.01 -24.64 -19.89
C ARG A 166 -23.34 -24.27 -20.58
N GLN A 167 -24.13 -25.27 -20.98
CA GLN A 167 -25.44 -25.04 -21.60
C GLN A 167 -26.39 -24.30 -20.64
N ILE A 168 -26.48 -24.78 -19.38
CA ILE A 168 -27.35 -24.16 -18.38
C ILE A 168 -26.87 -22.74 -18.02
N GLU A 169 -25.57 -22.51 -17.96
CA GLU A 169 -24.99 -21.16 -17.77
C GLU A 169 -25.43 -20.22 -18.90
N CYS A 170 -25.32 -20.64 -20.17
CA CYS A 170 -25.76 -19.84 -21.30
C CYS A 170 -27.27 -19.54 -21.25
N GLU A 171 -28.10 -20.56 -21.00
CA GLU A 171 -29.55 -20.39 -20.88
C GLU A 171 -29.94 -19.43 -19.75
N ALA A 172 -29.28 -19.55 -18.60
CA ALA A 172 -29.51 -18.67 -17.45
C ALA A 172 -29.07 -17.22 -17.75
N LEU A 173 -27.90 -17.02 -18.38
CA LEU A 173 -27.43 -15.69 -18.78
C LEU A 173 -28.34 -15.02 -19.81
N ASP A 174 -28.90 -15.78 -20.75
CA ASP A 174 -29.84 -15.22 -21.72
C ASP A 174 -31.18 -14.84 -21.07
N LYS A 175 -31.68 -15.61 -20.11
CA LYS A 175 -32.84 -15.22 -19.28
C LYS A 175 -32.57 -13.94 -18.48
N LEU A 176 -31.41 -13.86 -17.82
CA LEU A 176 -31.00 -12.65 -17.09
C LEU A 176 -30.89 -11.42 -18.00
N ARG A 177 -30.35 -11.58 -19.22
CA ARG A 177 -30.28 -10.48 -20.20
C ARG A 177 -31.66 -9.94 -20.58
N LEU A 178 -32.68 -10.80 -20.66
CA LEU A 178 -34.04 -10.38 -20.93
C LEU A 178 -34.67 -9.66 -19.73
N ALA A 179 -34.46 -10.17 -18.51
CA ALA A 179 -34.94 -9.55 -17.26
C ALA A 179 -34.29 -8.18 -16.98
N VAL A 180 -32.98 -8.05 -17.19
CA VAL A 180 -32.25 -6.78 -17.04
C VAL A 180 -32.74 -5.72 -18.04
N ARG A 181 -33.12 -6.13 -19.25
CA ARG A 181 -33.69 -5.23 -20.27
C ARG A 181 -35.10 -4.75 -19.92
N SER A 182 -35.90 -5.55 -19.22
CA SER A 182 -37.24 -5.15 -18.80
C SER A 182 -37.23 -4.28 -17.53
N GLN A 183 -36.21 -4.39 -16.68
CA GLN A 183 -36.12 -3.70 -15.39
C GLN A 183 -35.22 -2.43 -15.40
N ASN A 184 -34.78 -1.92 -16.56
CA ASN A 184 -33.98 -0.68 -16.68
C ASN A 184 -32.70 -0.59 -15.82
N LEU A 185 -32.09 -1.74 -15.48
CA LEU A 185 -30.85 -1.82 -14.67
C LEU A 185 -29.59 -1.20 -15.31
N ARG A 186 -29.70 -0.65 -16.53
CA ARG A 186 -28.62 0.12 -17.17
C ARG A 186 -28.29 1.41 -16.41
N GLU A 187 -29.21 1.95 -15.60
CA GLU A 187 -28.99 3.20 -14.86
C GLU A 187 -28.06 3.04 -13.65
N LEU A 188 -27.79 1.82 -13.17
CA LEU A 188 -26.87 1.55 -12.06
C LEU A 188 -25.43 1.21 -12.51
N LEU A 189 -25.18 1.16 -13.82
CA LEU A 189 -23.84 1.05 -14.41
C LEU A 189 -23.34 2.46 -14.77
N VAL A 190 -22.98 3.23 -13.74
CA VAL A 190 -22.18 4.46 -13.87
C VAL A 190 -20.76 4.16 -13.39
#